data_AF-X1PAJ0-F1
#
_entry.id   AF-X1PAJ0-F1
#
_cell.length_a   1.000
_cell.length_b   1.000
_cell.length_c   1.000
_cell.angle_alpha   90.00
_cell.angle_beta   90.00
_cell.angle_gamma   90.00
#
_symmetry.space_group_name_H-M   'P 1'
#
loop_
_entity.id
_entity.type
_entity.pdbx_description
1 polymer ?
#
loop_
_entity_poly.entity_id
_entity_poly.type
_entity_poly.pdbx_seq_one_letter_code
_entity_poly.pdbx_strand_id
1 'polypeptide(L)'
;FVFQDGEKVWSLKGLCEYLKRTRGEKAEEAIRDYMERGDFERWIRESVREAEIAKEVENLSLSIEKQKYDADVLRERICEIISK
;
A
#
# COMPACT_ATOMS: atom_id res chain seq x y z
N PHE A 1 3.94 -2.70 -9.80
CA PHE A 1 4.75 -2.59 -8.58
C PHE A 1 5.58 -3.85 -8.43
N VAL A 2 6.82 -3.73 -7.94
CA VAL A 2 7.69 -4.88 -7.68
C VAL A 2 8.02 -4.87 -6.19
N PHE A 3 7.70 -5.94 -5.49
CA PHE A 3 7.95 -6.09 -4.05
C PHE A 3 9.35 -6.63 -3.78
N GLN A 4 9.79 -6.58 -2.51
CA GLN A 4 11.15 -6.99 -2.12
C GLN A 4 11.37 -8.50 -2.29
N ASP A 5 10.29 -9.28 -2.23
CA ASP A 5 10.30 -10.73 -2.48
C ASP A 5 10.32 -11.08 -3.97
N GLY A 6 10.33 -10.06 -4.85
CA GLY A 6 10.36 -10.21 -6.30
C GLY A 6 8.98 -10.34 -6.95
N GLU A 7 7.89 -10.33 -6.17
CA GLU A 7 6.55 -10.40 -6.71
C GLU A 7 6.18 -9.12 -7.46
N LYS A 8 5.43 -9.28 -8.56
CA LYS A 8 5.03 -8.18 -9.44
C LYS A 8 3.52 -8.11 -9.52
N VAL A 9 2.98 -6.92 -9.27
CA VAL A 9 1.56 -6.62 -9.47
C VAL A 9 1.38 -5.52 -10.51
N TRP A 10 0.30 -5.62 -11.29
CA TRP A 10 0.03 -4.75 -12.43
C TRP A 10 -1.29 -3.99 -12.31
N SER A 11 -2.05 -4.24 -11.25
CA SER A 11 -3.35 -3.65 -11.02
C SER A 11 -3.57 -3.39 -9.54
N LEU A 12 -4.50 -2.48 -9.25
CA LEU A 12 -4.98 -2.19 -7.91
C LEU A 12 -5.53 -3.43 -7.21
N LYS A 13 -6.29 -4.26 -7.92
CA LYS A 13 -6.75 -5.55 -7.42
C LYS A 13 -5.58 -6.45 -7.00
N GLY A 14 -4.56 -6.57 -7.85
CA GLY A 14 -3.36 -7.35 -7.55
C GLY A 14 -2.59 -6.82 -6.33
N LEU A 15 -2.51 -5.50 -6.18
CA LEU A 15 -1.94 -4.87 -4.98
C LEU A 15 -2.72 -5.28 -3.72
N CYS A 16 -4.05 -5.18 -3.72
CA CYS A 16 -4.85 -5.59 -2.56
C CYS A 16 -4.78 -7.09 -2.26
N GLU A 17 -4.75 -7.96 -3.29
CA GLU A 17 -4.57 -9.41 -3.12
C GLU A 17 -3.20 -9.73 -2.50
N TYR A 18 -2.13 -9.08 -2.97
CA TYR A 18 -0.81 -9.23 -2.39
C TYR A 18 -0.78 -8.82 -0.92
N LEU A 19 -1.33 -7.65 -0.58
CA LEU A 19 -1.36 -7.14 0.79
C LEU A 19 -2.13 -8.06 1.74
N LYS A 20 -3.25 -8.65 1.28
CA LYS A 20 -4.06 -9.60 2.06
C LYS A 20 -3.36 -10.94 2.31
N ARG A 21 -2.57 -11.41 1.34
CA ARG A 21 -1.85 -12.68 1.44
C ARG A 21 -0.58 -12.58 2.29
N THR A 22 0.11 -11.44 2.20
CA THR A 22 1.45 -11.29 2.76
C THR A 22 1.36 -10.92 4.23
N ARG A 23 1.69 -11.88 5.12
CA ARG A 23 1.64 -11.74 6.59
C ARG A 23 3.00 -12.00 7.24
N GLY A 24 3.18 -11.51 8.46
CA GLY A 24 4.38 -11.70 9.28
C GLY A 24 5.25 -10.44 9.38
N GLU A 25 6.03 -10.36 10.45
CA GLU A 25 6.73 -9.14 10.90
C GLU A 25 7.55 -8.46 9.79
N LYS A 26 8.32 -9.23 9.00
CA LYS A 26 9.12 -8.68 7.89
C LYS A 26 8.27 -8.10 6.76
N ALA A 27 7.15 -8.73 6.45
CA ALA A 27 6.23 -8.23 5.45
C ALA A 27 5.52 -6.95 5.91
N GLU A 28 5.23 -6.86 7.21
CA GLU A 28 4.60 -5.71 7.84
C GLU A 28 5.51 -4.50 7.84
N GLU A 29 6.78 -4.70 8.18
CA GLU A 29 7.82 -3.69 8.08
C GLU A 29 7.97 -3.22 6.62
N ALA A 30 8.04 -4.14 5.66
CA ALA A 30 8.15 -3.77 4.24
C ALA A 30 6.95 -2.95 3.74
N ILE A 31 5.71 -3.32 4.11
CA ILE A 31 4.50 -2.55 3.75
C ILE A 31 4.56 -1.14 4.32
N ARG A 32 5.02 -1.00 5.57
CA ARG A 32 5.18 0.31 6.21
C ARG A 32 6.24 1.14 5.49
N ASP A 33 7.39 0.55 5.17
CA ASP A 33 8.45 1.23 4.43
C ASP A 33 7.95 1.77 3.09
N TYR A 34 7.16 0.98 2.35
CA TYR A 34 6.56 1.42 1.09
C TYR A 34 5.58 2.58 1.26
N MET A 35 4.78 2.56 2.32
CA MET A 35 3.86 3.65 2.67
C MET A 35 4.60 4.92 3.07
N GLU A 36 5.63 4.81 3.92
CA GLU A 36 6.42 5.95 4.39
C GLU A 36 7.23 6.62 3.27
N ARG A 37 7.73 5.82 2.32
CA ARG A 37 8.49 6.32 1.15
C ARG A 37 7.60 6.90 0.06
N GLY A 38 6.30 6.62 0.14
CA GLY A 38 5.36 7.06 -0.86
C GLY A 38 5.37 6.23 -2.15
N ASP A 39 5.76 4.96 -2.04
CA ASP A 39 5.94 4.11 -3.21
C ASP A 39 4.59 3.67 -3.80
N PHE A 40 3.57 3.47 -2.96
CA PHE A 40 2.23 3.08 -3.41
C PHE A 40 1.50 4.21 -4.13
N GLU A 41 1.39 5.41 -3.57
CA GLU A 41 0.69 6.51 -4.25
C GLU A 41 1.41 6.92 -5.53
N ARG A 42 2.75 6.90 -5.54
CA ARG A 42 3.52 7.18 -6.76
C ARG A 42 3.21 6.17 -7.85
N TRP A 43 3.26 4.88 -7.51
CA TRP A 43 2.95 3.82 -8.48
C TRP A 43 1.50 3.90 -8.98
N ILE A 44 0.53 4.12 -8.10
CA ILE A 44 -0.88 4.25 -8.48
C ILE A 44 -1.07 5.45 -9.42
N ARG A 45 -0.48 6.60 -9.09
CA ARG A 45 -0.55 7.83 -9.90
C ARG A 45 0.08 7.67 -11.27
N GLU A 46 1.29 7.11 -11.35
CA GLU A 46 2.09 7.08 -12.57
C GLU A 46 1.78 5.88 -13.47
N SER A 47 1.58 4.69 -12.88
CA SER A 47 1.41 3.45 -13.63
C SER A 47 -0.04 3.07 -13.83
N VAL A 48 -0.88 3.19 -12.80
CA VAL A 48 -2.31 2.83 -12.89
C VAL A 48 -3.14 4.00 -13.43
N ARG A 49 -2.69 5.24 -13.20
CA ARG A 49 -3.37 6.50 -13.57
C ARG A 49 -4.66 6.78 -12.78
N GLU A 50 -4.75 6.27 -11.57
CA GLU A 50 -5.89 6.48 -10.66
C GLU A 50 -5.56 7.60 -9.66
N ALA A 51 -5.68 8.85 -10.11
CA ALA A 51 -5.19 10.01 -9.35
C ALA A 51 -5.92 10.24 -8.01
N GLU A 52 -7.22 9.97 -7.95
CA GLU A 52 -8.03 10.10 -6.73
C GLU A 52 -7.62 9.05 -5.69
N ILE A 53 -7.48 7.80 -6.11
CA ILE A 53 -7.00 6.70 -5.26
C ILE A 53 -5.58 7.00 -4.76
N ALA A 54 -4.68 7.47 -5.63
CA ALA A 54 -3.34 7.86 -5.21
C ALA A 54 -3.37 8.95 -4.13
N LYS A 55 -4.24 9.96 -4.28
CA LYS A 55 -4.39 11.03 -3.27
C LYS A 55 -4.94 10.50 -1.94
N GLU A 56 -5.90 9.57 -1.98
CA GLU A 56 -6.40 8.93 -0.75
C GLU A 56 -5.30 8.12 -0.04
N VAL A 57 -4.47 7.39 -0.78
CA VAL A 57 -3.33 6.64 -0.23
C VAL A 57 -2.26 7.58 0.35
N GLU A 58 -1.97 8.72 -0.31
CA GLU A 58 -1.07 9.76 0.21
C GLU A 58 -1.60 10.38 1.52
N ASN A 59 -2.90 10.69 1.58
CA ASN A 59 -3.49 11.19 2.82
C ASN A 59 -3.42 10.16 3.95
N LEU A 60 -3.60 8.87 3.62
CA LEU A 60 -3.42 7.79 4.58
C LEU A 60 -1.99 7.76 5.11
N SER A 61 -0.97 7.82 4.24
CA SER A 61 0.45 7.83 4.66
C SER A 61 0.79 9.01 5.58
N LEU A 62 0.26 10.20 5.28
CA LEU A 62 0.46 11.41 6.10
C LEU A 62 -0.27 11.33 7.46
N SER A 63 -1.40 10.63 7.54
CA SER A 63 -2.17 10.47 8.78
C SER A 63 -1.57 9.45 9.76
N ILE A 64 -0.64 8.63 9.28
CA ILE A 64 0.11 7.66 10.09
C ILE A 64 1.25 8.41 10.81
N GLU A 65 0.90 9.33 11.72
CA GLU A 65 1.89 9.92 12.62
C GLU A 65 2.51 8.81 13.49
N LYS A 66 3.76 8.41 13.23
CA LYS A 66 4.82 7.77 14.08
C LYS A 66 4.44 6.80 15.22
N GLN A 67 3.18 6.42 15.39
CA GLN A 67 2.71 5.35 16.22
C GLN A 67 2.82 4.09 15.38
N LYS A 68 3.25 2.98 16.00
CA LYS A 68 3.27 1.66 15.37
C LYS A 68 1.85 1.31 14.91
N TYR A 69 1.47 1.75 13.72
CA TYR A 69 0.22 1.32 13.11
C TYR A 69 0.31 -0.17 12.90
N ASP A 70 -0.69 -0.87 13.41
CA ASP A 70 -0.88 -2.28 13.14
C ASP A 70 -0.93 -2.47 11.62
N ALA A 71 -0.05 -3.32 11.10
CA ALA A 71 0.06 -3.52 9.67
C ALA A 71 -1.19 -4.19 9.08
N ASP A 72 -1.97 -4.93 9.88
CA ASP A 72 -3.29 -5.42 9.47
C ASP A 72 -4.26 -4.26 9.23
N VAL A 73 -4.27 -3.26 10.11
CA VAL A 73 -5.09 -2.05 9.92
C VAL A 73 -4.65 -1.30 8.66
N LEU A 74 -3.35 -1.18 8.39
CA LEU A 74 -2.85 -0.55 7.17
C LEU A 74 -3.30 -1.30 5.91
N ARG A 75 -3.18 -2.63 5.90
CA ARG A 75 -3.63 -3.47 4.79
C ARG A 75 -5.11 -3.26 4.52
N GLU A 76 -5.94 -3.29 5.56
CA GLU A 76 -7.39 -3.09 5.44
C GLU A 76 -7.72 -1.72 4.85
N ARG A 77 -7.14 -0.65 5.40
CA ARG A 77 -7.37 0.72 4.91
C ARG A 77 -6.95 0.92 3.46
N ILE A 78 -5.79 0.41 3.07
CA ILE A 78 -5.32 0.50 1.67
C ILE A 78 -6.30 -0.25 0.76
N CYS A 79 -6.72 -1.46 1.14
CA CYS A 79 -7.69 -2.23 0.37
C CYS A 79 -9.08 -1.57 0.31
N GLU A 80 -9.54 -0.89 1.37
CA GLU A 80 -10.78 -0.11 1.37
C GLU A 80 -10.72 1.04 0.37
N ILE A 81 -9.63 1.80 0.34
CA ILE A 81 -9.40 2.90 -0.62
C ILE A 81 -9.40 2.37 -2.05
N ILE A 82 -8.73 1.24 -2.27
CA ILE A 82 -8.58 0.62 -3.59
C ILE A 82 -9.89 0.00 -4.12
N SER A 83 -10.78 -0.47 -3.24
CA SER A 83 -11.98 -1.22 -3.63
C SER A 83 -13.22 -0.35 -3.81
N LYS A 84 -13.11 0.98 -3.66
CA LYS A 84 -14.16 1.94 -4.02
C LYS A 84 -14.32 2.03 -5.53
#